data_AF-A0A956TDX9-F1
#
_entry.id   AF-A0A956TDX9-F1
#
_cell.length_a   1.000
_cell.length_b   1.000
_cell.length_c   1.000
_cell.angle_alpha   90.00
_cell.angle_beta   90.00
_cell.angle_gamma   90.00
#
_symmetry.space_group_name_H-M   'P 1'
#
loop_
_entity.id
_entity.type
_entity.pdbx_description
1 polymer ?
#
loop_
_entity_poly.entity_id
_entity_poly.type
_entity_poly.pdbx_seq_one_letter_code
_entity_poly.pdbx_strand_id
1 'polypeptide(L)'
;DFQSGQGDLFLISLKAGGVGLNLTAADYVIHFDPWWNPAVEDQASDRAYRIGQQRPVTIYRLVSQGTVEEKIVELHREKRELAAGLLDGSDQVAGMTSGDLLDLIRGTSLV
;
A
#
# COMPACT_ATOMS: atom_id res chain seq x y z
N ASP A 1 2.24 -19.10 -19.13
CA ASP A 1 3.30 -18.37 -19.85
C ASP A 1 4.18 -17.57 -18.90
N PHE A 2 3.66 -16.55 -18.20
CA PHE A 2 4.47 -15.79 -17.24
C PHE A 2 5.03 -16.63 -16.08
N GLN A 3 4.17 -17.36 -15.37
CA GLN A 3 4.58 -18.22 -14.25
C GLN A 3 5.48 -19.41 -14.68
N SER A 4 5.48 -19.76 -15.97
CA SER A 4 6.37 -20.78 -16.55
C SER A 4 7.69 -20.20 -17.05
N GLY A 5 7.96 -18.91 -16.83
CA GLY A 5 9.18 -18.22 -17.25
C GLY A 5 9.29 -17.95 -18.76
N GLN A 6 8.19 -18.07 -19.50
CA GLN A 6 8.16 -17.81 -20.95
C GLN A 6 7.76 -16.37 -21.29
N GLY A 7 7.20 -15.63 -20.34
CA GLY A 7 6.87 -14.22 -20.50
C GLY A 7 7.70 -13.37 -19.56
N ASP A 8 8.36 -12.35 -20.09
CA ASP A 8 9.22 -11.44 -19.31
C ASP A 8 8.42 -10.36 -18.56
N LEU A 9 7.19 -10.09 -19.00
CA LEU A 9 6.33 -9.03 -18.46
C LEU A 9 4.89 -9.49 -18.31
N PHE A 10 4.27 -9.14 -17.19
CA PHE A 10 2.85 -9.34 -16.92
C PHE A 10 2.21 -8.01 -16.54
N LEU A 11 1.29 -7.53 -17.36
CA LEU A 11 0.57 -6.27 -17.13
C LEU A 11 -0.80 -6.56 -16.52
N ILE A 12 -1.11 -5.87 -15.43
CA ILE A 12 -2.39 -5.97 -14.75
C ILE A 12 -2.76 -4.62 -14.15
N SER A 13 -4.06 -4.30 -14.13
CA SER A 13 -4.53 -3.12 -13.42
C SER A 13 -4.57 -3.39 -11.91
N LEU A 14 -4.36 -2.35 -11.08
CA LEU A 14 -4.44 -2.49 -9.62
C LEU A 14 -5.78 -3.09 -9.15
N LYS A 15 -6.89 -2.73 -9.81
CA LYS A 15 -8.21 -3.29 -9.53
C LYS A 15 -8.26 -4.81 -9.76
N ALA A 16 -7.59 -5.31 -10.80
CA ALA A 16 -7.48 -6.73 -11.07
C ALA A 16 -6.40 -7.43 -10.22
N GLY A 17 -5.45 -6.68 -9.64
CA GLY A 17 -4.49 -7.22 -8.67
C GLY A 17 -5.13 -7.79 -7.39
N GLY A 18 -6.38 -7.38 -7.08
CA GLY A 18 -7.16 -7.90 -5.96
C GLY A 18 -7.82 -9.27 -6.21
N VAL A 19 -7.82 -9.77 -7.44
CA VAL A 19 -8.31 -11.13 -7.72
C VAL A 19 -7.18 -12.11 -7.36
N GLY A 20 -7.49 -13.26 -6.76
CA GLY A 20 -6.56 -14.22 -6.12
C GLY A 20 -5.49 -14.90 -7.01
N LEU A 21 -4.80 -14.13 -7.85
CA LEU A 21 -3.72 -14.56 -8.72
C LEU A 21 -2.46 -14.88 -7.90
N ASN A 22 -1.63 -15.75 -8.45
CA ASN A 22 -0.30 -16.05 -7.95
C ASN A 22 0.72 -15.63 -9.02
N LEU A 23 1.63 -14.73 -8.67
CA LEU A 23 2.64 -14.14 -9.56
C LEU A 23 4.07 -14.32 -9.00
N THR A 24 4.31 -15.41 -8.26
CA THR A 24 5.61 -15.73 -7.63
C THR A 24 6.79 -15.89 -8.61
N ALA A 25 6.58 -15.94 -9.92
CA ALA A 25 7.67 -15.85 -10.88
C ALA A 25 8.24 -14.43 -10.97
N ALA A 26 7.48 -13.39 -10.59
CA ALA A 26 7.96 -12.00 -10.59
C ALA A 26 8.85 -11.73 -9.37
N ASP A 27 10.06 -11.23 -9.60
CA ASP A 27 10.95 -10.65 -8.59
C ASP A 27 10.95 -9.11 -8.60
N TYR A 28 10.31 -8.51 -9.60
CA TYR A 28 10.10 -7.07 -9.70
C TYR A 28 8.62 -6.74 -9.85
N VAL A 29 8.16 -5.74 -9.10
CA VAL A 29 6.81 -5.16 -9.20
C VAL A 29 6.95 -3.66 -9.38
N ILE A 30 6.29 -3.10 -10.40
CA ILE A 30 6.32 -1.66 -10.70
C ILE A 30 4.89 -1.13 -10.62
N HIS A 31 4.62 -0.30 -9.61
CA HIS A 31 3.41 0.52 -9.55
C HIS A 31 3.65 1.80 -10.35
N PHE A 32 2.87 1.97 -11.42
CA PHE A 32 3.00 3.09 -12.35
C PHE A 32 2.40 4.39 -11.81
N ASP A 33 1.34 4.27 -11.02
CA ASP A 33 0.58 5.38 -10.46
C ASP A 33 0.27 5.09 -8.98
N PRO A 34 0.35 6.09 -8.09
CA PRO A 34 -0.04 5.93 -6.70
C PRO A 34 -1.58 5.86 -6.58
N TRP A 35 -2.07 4.87 -5.84
CA TRP A 35 -3.49 4.69 -5.58
C TRP A 35 -3.89 5.35 -4.28
N TRP A 36 -5.10 5.91 -4.22
CA TRP A 36 -5.61 6.58 -3.02
C TRP A 36 -5.64 5.70 -1.75
N ASN A 37 -5.73 4.39 -1.93
CA ASN A 37 -5.71 3.42 -0.83
C ASN A 37 -4.44 2.54 -0.90
N PRO A 38 -3.42 2.76 -0.04
CA PRO A 38 -2.16 2.00 -0.09
C PRO A 38 -2.37 0.49 0.04
N ALA A 39 -3.40 0.06 0.77
CA ALA A 39 -3.69 -1.36 0.98
C ALA A 39 -3.98 -2.12 -0.33
N VAL A 40 -4.46 -1.43 -1.38
CA VAL A 40 -4.72 -2.04 -2.69
C VAL A 40 -3.39 -2.31 -3.42
N GLU A 41 -2.44 -1.37 -3.38
CA GLU A 41 -1.09 -1.58 -3.93
C GLU A 41 -0.33 -2.67 -3.19
N ASP A 42 -0.44 -2.69 -1.86
CA ASP A 42 0.19 -3.69 -1.01
C ASP A 42 -0.37 -5.08 -1.34
N GLN A 43 -1.70 -5.21 -1.46
CA GLN A 43 -2.35 -6.47 -1.87
C GLN A 43 -1.92 -6.93 -3.27
N ALA A 44 -1.76 -6.01 -4.22
CA ALA A 44 -1.27 -6.30 -5.55
C ALA A 44 0.20 -6.77 -5.51
N SER A 45 1.03 -6.15 -4.68
CA SER A 45 2.43 -6.55 -4.46
C SER A 45 2.54 -7.94 -3.83
N ASP A 46 1.65 -8.28 -2.89
CA ASP A 46 1.54 -9.59 -2.24
C ASP A 46 1.20 -10.73 -3.22
N ARG A 47 0.83 -10.43 -4.48
CA ARG A 47 0.69 -11.46 -5.51
C ARG A 47 2.05 -12.04 -5.91
N ALA A 48 3.11 -11.23 -5.89
CA ALA A 48 4.49 -11.62 -6.16
C ALA A 48 5.26 -11.94 -4.87
N TYR A 49 5.06 -11.15 -3.81
CA TYR A 49 5.58 -11.42 -2.47
C TYR A 49 4.67 -12.42 -1.74
N ARG A 50 4.80 -13.70 -2.09
CA ARG A 50 3.95 -14.78 -1.55
C ARG A 50 4.72 -16.06 -1.31
N ILE A 51 4.18 -16.93 -0.45
CA ILE A 51 4.67 -18.31 -0.27
C ILE A 51 4.81 -18.98 -1.64
N GLY A 52 6.00 -19.52 -1.92
CA GLY A 52 6.38 -20.10 -3.22
C GLY A 52 7.33 -19.21 -4.04
N GLN A 53 7.53 -17.95 -3.64
CA GLN A 53 8.58 -17.10 -4.16
C GLN A 53 9.97 -17.61 -3.72
N GLN A 54 10.94 -17.62 -4.63
CA GLN A 54 12.30 -18.09 -4.39
C GLN A 54 13.35 -16.97 -4.47
N ARG A 55 12.98 -15.79 -5.00
CA ARG A 55 13.86 -14.64 -5.18
C ARG A 55 13.37 -13.45 -4.36
N PRO A 56 14.26 -12.55 -3.91
CA PRO A 56 13.84 -11.30 -3.29
C PRO A 56 12.93 -10.50 -4.23
N VAL A 57 11.81 -9.99 -3.71
CA VAL A 57 10.88 -9.16 -4.49
C VAL A 57 11.20 -7.70 -4.25
N THR A 58 11.48 -6.96 -5.32
CA THR A 58 11.70 -5.51 -5.30
C THR A 58 10.48 -4.78 -5.83
N ILE A 59 9.94 -3.84 -5.04
CA ILE A 59 8.76 -3.07 -5.40
C ILE A 59 9.19 -1.63 -5.69
N TYR A 60 8.97 -1.18 -6.93
CA TYR A 60 9.12 0.21 -7.34
C TYR A 60 7.76 0.89 -7.34
N ARG A 61 7.67 2.09 -6.76
CA ARG A 61 6.52 2.98 -6.85
C ARG A 61 6.96 4.23 -7.58
N LEU A 62 6.43 4.45 -8.76
CA LEU A 62 6.71 5.65 -9.56
C LEU A 62 5.82 6.78 -9.08
N VAL A 63 6.40 7.97 -8.92
CA VAL A 63 5.71 9.18 -8.47
C VAL A 63 6.22 10.34 -9.31
N SER A 64 5.32 11.02 -10.00
CA SER A 64 5.67 12.17 -10.82
C SER A 64 5.81 13.43 -9.97
N GLN A 65 6.98 14.07 -10.05
CA GLN A 65 7.28 15.30 -9.34
C GLN A 65 6.45 16.49 -9.84
N GLY A 66 6.05 17.38 -8.93
CA GLY A 66 5.27 18.57 -9.25
C GLY A 66 3.83 18.27 -9.65
N THR A 67 3.30 17.09 -9.29
CA THR A 67 1.95 16.65 -9.65
C THR A 67 1.11 16.32 -8.41
N VAL A 68 -0.17 16.01 -8.62
CA VAL A 68 -1.06 15.56 -7.55
C VAL A 68 -0.58 14.25 -6.88
N GLU A 69 0.25 13.45 -7.57
CA GLU A 69 0.76 12.19 -7.07
C GLU A 69 1.60 12.35 -5.79
N GLU A 70 2.37 13.44 -5.66
CA GLU A 70 3.13 13.72 -4.44
C GLU A 70 2.21 13.91 -3.23
N LYS A 71 1.08 14.60 -3.41
CA LYS A 71 0.08 14.79 -2.35
C LYS A 71 -0.56 13.47 -1.93
N ILE A 72 -0.78 12.56 -2.88
CA ILE A 72 -1.33 11.22 -2.57
C ILE A 72 -0.34 10.46 -1.68
N VAL A 73 0.95 10.50 -2.01
CA VAL A 73 2.00 9.84 -1.21
C VAL A 73 2.15 10.49 0.17
N GLU A 74 2.04 11.82 0.26
CA GLU A 74 2.06 12.54 1.54
C GLU A 74 0.88 12.15 2.43
N LEU A 75 -0.34 12.09 1.87
CA LEU A 75 -1.54 11.60 2.57
C LEU A 75 -1.38 10.16 3.08
N HIS A 76 -0.72 9.29 2.32
CA HIS A 76 -0.42 7.94 2.78
C HIS A 76 0.49 7.96 4.01
N ARG A 77 1.51 8.83 4.02
CA ARG A 77 2.43 8.97 5.15
C ARG A 77 1.71 9.46 6.39
N GLU A 78 0.95 10.55 6.28
CA GLU A 78 0.17 11.12 7.38
C GLU A 78 -0.79 10.07 7.97
N LYS A 79 -1.50 9.34 7.11
CA LYS A 79 -2.42 8.28 7.55
C LYS A 79 -1.69 7.16 8.30
N ARG A 80 -0.48 6.76 7.86
CA ARG A 80 0.32 5.74 8.55
C ARG A 80 0.86 6.26 9.89
N GLU A 81 1.32 7.50 9.96
CA GLU A 81 1.81 8.12 11.19
C GLU A 81 0.71 8.23 12.24
N LEU A 82 -0.50 8.66 11.83
CA LEU A 82 -1.67 8.68 12.71
C LEU A 82 -2.03 7.27 13.22
N ALA A 83 -2.03 6.28 12.33
CA ALA A 83 -2.31 4.89 12.72
C ALA A 83 -1.24 4.33 13.68
N ALA A 84 0.04 4.66 13.46
CA ALA A 84 1.13 4.26 14.34
C ALA A 84 1.01 4.92 15.73
N GLY A 85 0.73 6.23 15.78
CA GLY A 85 0.54 6.95 17.04
C GLY A 85 -0.62 6.42 17.89
N LEU A 86 -1.70 5.96 17.24
CA LEU A 86 -2.81 5.28 17.91
C LEU A 86 -2.40 3.92 18.51
N LEU A 87 -1.55 3.16 17.82
CA LEU A 87 -1.12 1.84 18.27
C LEU A 87 -0.05 1.92 19.36
N ASP A 88 0.82 2.93 19.31
CA ASP A 88 1.87 3.16 20.30
C ASP A 88 1.31 3.71 21.63
N GLY A 89 0.13 4.34 21.59
CA GLY A 89 -0.63 4.77 22.77
C GLY A 89 -1.44 3.66 23.46
N SER A 90 -1.08 2.39 23.27
CA SER A 90 -1.90 1.21 23.67
C SER A 90 -2.29 1.12 25.15
N ASP A 91 -1.67 1.85 26.07
CA ASP A 91 -2.13 1.97 27.46
C ASP A 91 -3.24 3.03 27.67
N GLN A 92 -3.44 3.97 26.74
CA GLN A 92 -4.48 5.01 26.82
C GLN A 92 -5.66 4.79 25.87
N VAL A 93 -5.51 3.98 24.82
CA VAL A 93 -6.56 3.74 23.80
C VAL A 93 -7.64 2.76 24.28
N ALA A 94 -7.38 1.93 25.30
CA ALA A 94 -8.35 0.98 25.84
C ALA A 94 -9.63 1.62 26.42
N GLY A 95 -9.66 2.95 26.61
CA GLY A 95 -10.82 3.71 27.09
C GLY A 95 -11.43 4.71 26.09
N MET A 96 -10.90 4.83 24.87
CA MET A 96 -11.36 5.85 23.92
C MET A 96 -12.59 5.37 23.14
N THR A 97 -13.61 6.21 23.09
CA THR A 97 -14.82 5.94 22.31
C THR A 97 -14.59 6.25 20.83
N SER A 98 -15.43 5.71 19.95
CA SER A 98 -15.38 6.05 18.51
C SER A 98 -15.51 7.55 18.24
N GLY A 99 -16.12 8.32 19.16
CA GLY A 99 -16.21 9.78 19.11
C GLY A 99 -14.87 10.46 19.36
N ASP A 100 -14.13 10.02 20.37
CA ASP A 100 -12.81 10.55 20.70
C ASP A 100 -11.79 10.30 19.58
N LEU A 101 -11.92 9.14 18.90
CA LEU A 101 -11.11 8.81 17.73
C LEU A 101 -11.43 9.69 16.52
N LEU A 102 -12.72 10.01 16.32
CA LEU A 102 -13.18 10.90 15.26
C LEU A 102 -12.74 12.35 15.48
N ASP A 103 -12.71 12.81 16.74
CA ASP A 103 -12.26 14.14 17.10
C ASP A 103 -10.73 14.27 16.96
N LEU A 104 -9.97 13.22 17.27
CA LEU A 104 -8.52 13.20 17.02
C LEU A 104 -8.20 13.33 15.52
N ILE A 105 -8.93 12.60 14.67
CA ILE A 105 -8.78 12.66 13.20
C ILE A 105 -9.19 14.03 12.64
N ARG A 106 -10.14 14.72 13.26
CA ARG A 106 -10.59 16.06 12.86
C ARG A 106 -9.67 17.18 13.38
N GLY A 107 -9.03 16.98 14.53
CA GLY A 107 -8.19 17.98 15.20
C GLY A 107 -6.85 18.29 14.52
N THR A 108 -6.41 17.46 13.57
CA THR A 108 -5.17 17.70 12.81
C THR A 108 -5.36 18.64 11.61
N SER A 109 -6.60 19.01 11.28
CA SER A 109 -6.90 19.95 10.20
C SER A 109 -7.19 21.34 10.76
N LEU A 110 -6.17 22.02 11.30
CA LEU A 110 -6.10 23.49 11.48
C LEU A 110 -4.73 23.87 12.07
N VAL A 111 -3.70 24.00 11.23
CA VAL A 111 -2.79 25.16 11.12
C VAL A 111 -2.25 25.20 9.69
#